data_AF-A0A3M7RCF6-F1
#
_entry.id   AF-A0A3M7RCF6-F1
#
_cell.length_a   1.000
_cell.length_b   1.000
_cell.length_c   1.000
_cell.angle_alpha   90.00
_cell.angle_beta   90.00
_cell.angle_gamma   90.00
#
_symmetry.space_group_name_H-M   'P 1'
#
loop_
_entity.id
_entity.type
_entity.pdbx_description
1 polymer ?
#
loop_
_entity_poly.entity_id
_entity_poly.type
_entity_poly.pdbx_seq_one_letter_code
_entity_poly.pdbx_strand_id
1 'polypeptide(L)'
;MQDAWDASYNAIRIKRYLVYSDEVKAEIRRQMRNLHMSLNQKYFDANLKQLKLYSESNCPDFYKYLEDVWLKTHFKHWQIIKRPAGYSCTNSPLESFNSSIKRTFTLSKKLSIFNFVRVMLKIAKYYSIKQDDFEINPHIF
;
A
#
# COMPACT_ATOMS: atom_id res chain seq x y z
N MET A 1 14.74 27.45 -8.27
CA MET A 1 15.19 26.06 -8.00
C MET A 1 14.27 25.37 -7.00
N GLN A 2 13.91 26.04 -5.89
CA GLN A 2 12.89 25.62 -4.93
C GLN A 2 11.49 25.43 -5.58
N ASP A 3 11.09 26.34 -6.46
CA ASP A 3 9.78 26.28 -7.15
C ASP A 3 9.59 25.06 -8.05
N ALA A 4 10.67 24.58 -8.68
CA ALA A 4 10.65 23.37 -9.50
C ALA A 4 10.54 22.09 -8.64
N TRP A 5 11.14 22.12 -7.44
CA TRP A 5 11.05 21.03 -6.47
C TRP A 5 9.66 20.98 -5.82
N ASP A 6 9.10 22.13 -5.47
CA ASP A 6 7.75 22.26 -4.92
C ASP A 6 6.67 21.97 -5.97
N ALA A 7 6.88 22.35 -7.24
CA ALA A 7 6.02 21.95 -8.35
C ALA A 7 6.08 20.44 -8.62
N SER A 8 7.27 19.83 -8.59
CA SER A 8 7.44 18.37 -8.72
C SER A 8 6.81 17.61 -7.54
N TYR A 9 7.02 18.07 -6.31
CA TYR A 9 6.44 17.50 -5.09
C TYR A 9 4.91 17.61 -5.08
N ASN A 10 4.34 18.75 -5.47
CA ASN A 10 2.90 18.92 -5.60
C ASN A 10 2.33 18.13 -6.78
N ALA A 11 3.03 18.04 -7.91
CA ALA A 11 2.64 17.19 -9.04
C ALA A 11 2.60 15.71 -8.64
N ILE A 12 3.55 15.24 -7.82
CA ILE A 12 3.55 13.87 -7.27
C ILE A 12 2.40 13.67 -6.28
N ARG A 13 2.12 14.67 -5.42
CA ARG A 13 1.04 14.63 -4.42
C ARG A 13 -0.36 14.64 -5.04
N ILE A 14 -0.55 15.37 -6.13
CA ILE A 14 -1.82 15.49 -6.87
C ILE A 14 -2.08 14.24 -7.75
N LYS A 15 -1.05 13.46 -8.09
CA LYS A 15 -1.10 12.54 -9.23
C LYS A 15 -1.75 11.17 -9.08
N ARG A 16 -2.26 10.70 -7.94
CA ARG A 16 -2.60 9.25 -7.89
C ARG A 16 -4.03 8.80 -7.61
N TYR A 17 -4.88 9.52 -6.87
CA TYR A 17 -6.21 8.99 -6.53
C TYR A 17 -7.33 10.02 -6.34
N LEU A 18 -7.17 11.27 -6.79
CA LEU A 18 -8.09 12.35 -6.40
C LEU A 18 -9.14 12.76 -7.45
N VAL A 19 -9.06 12.28 -8.70
CA VAL A 19 -9.97 12.71 -9.80
C VAL A 19 -10.95 11.60 -10.22
N TYR A 20 -11.29 10.69 -9.30
CA TYR A 20 -12.32 9.68 -9.55
C TYR A 20 -13.43 9.82 -8.51
N SER A 21 -14.66 9.51 -8.90
CA SER A 21 -15.77 9.42 -7.96
C SER A 21 -15.50 8.32 -6.93
N ASP A 22 -16.16 8.38 -5.79
CA ASP A 22 -15.95 7.39 -4.74
C ASP A 22 -16.43 5.99 -5.16
N GLU A 23 -17.43 5.93 -6.05
CA GLU A 23 -17.91 4.70 -6.70
C GLU A 23 -16.80 4.07 -7.54
N VAL A 24 -16.15 4.86 -8.40
CA VAL A 24 -15.02 4.38 -9.23
C VAL A 24 -13.87 3.92 -8.34
N LYS A 25 -13.54 4.66 -7.26
CA LYS A 25 -12.50 4.25 -6.30
C LYS A 25 -12.85 2.95 -5.59
N ALA A 26 -14.11 2.77 -5.19
CA ALA A 26 -14.57 1.56 -4.52
C ALA A 26 -14.49 0.35 -5.46
N GLU A 27 -14.87 0.55 -6.72
CA GLU A 27 -14.83 -0.49 -7.74
C GLU A 27 -13.39 -0.90 -8.10
N ILE A 28 -12.49 0.08 -8.28
CA ILE A 28 -11.04 -0.18 -8.45
C ILE A 28 -10.52 -1.01 -7.28
N ARG A 29 -10.83 -0.63 -6.03
CA ARG A 29 -10.38 -1.36 -4.83
C ARG A 29 -10.89 -2.81 -4.82
N ARG A 30 -12.15 -3.02 -5.19
CA ARG A 30 -12.77 -4.35 -5.29
C ARG A 30 -12.06 -5.22 -6.33
N GLN A 31 -11.87 -4.70 -7.54
CA GLN A 31 -11.26 -5.46 -8.62
C GLN A 31 -9.76 -5.73 -8.38
N MET A 32 -9.04 -4.77 -7.78
CA MET A 32 -7.65 -4.97 -7.35
C MET A 32 -7.54 -6.08 -6.30
N ARG A 33 -8.49 -6.15 -5.35
CA ARG A 33 -8.56 -7.26 -4.39
C ARG A 33 -8.80 -8.60 -5.08
N ASN A 34 -9.70 -8.65 -6.06
CA ASN A 34 -9.96 -9.90 -6.81
C ASN A 34 -8.75 -10.36 -7.62
N LEU A 35 -8.03 -9.43 -8.25
CA LEU A 35 -6.75 -9.71 -8.91
C LEU A 35 -5.71 -10.25 -7.93
N HIS A 36 -5.54 -9.58 -6.79
CA HIS A 36 -4.61 -10.02 -5.74
C HIS A 36 -4.89 -11.45 -5.28
N MET A 37 -6.18 -11.73 -5.03
CA MET A 37 -6.68 -12.98 -4.46
C MET A 37 -6.94 -14.08 -5.50
N SER A 38 -6.51 -13.88 -6.75
CA SER A 38 -6.66 -14.90 -7.78
C SER A 38 -5.88 -16.16 -7.38
N LEU A 39 -6.50 -17.34 -7.52
CA LEU A 39 -5.92 -18.61 -7.05
C LEU A 39 -5.03 -19.29 -8.09
N ASN A 40 -5.19 -18.93 -9.36
CA ASN A 40 -4.38 -19.43 -10.46
C ASN A 40 -4.34 -18.42 -11.61
N GLN A 41 -3.46 -18.65 -12.58
CA GLN A 41 -3.24 -17.73 -13.70
C GLN A 41 -4.52 -17.49 -14.51
N LYS A 42 -5.35 -18.52 -14.74
CA LYS A 42 -6.61 -18.41 -15.46
C LYS A 42 -7.57 -17.42 -14.79
N TYR A 43 -7.73 -17.49 -13.46
CA TYR A 43 -8.56 -16.53 -12.73
C TYR A 43 -7.98 -15.12 -12.74
N PHE A 44 -6.65 -15.01 -12.66
CA PHE A 44 -5.97 -13.72 -12.75
C PHE A 44 -6.22 -13.04 -14.10
N ASP A 45 -6.04 -13.77 -15.21
CA ASP A 45 -6.23 -13.24 -16.56
C ASP A 45 -7.68 -12.83 -16.80
N ALA A 46 -8.65 -13.61 -16.29
CA ALA A 46 -10.07 -13.28 -16.35
C ALA A 46 -10.40 -11.99 -15.58
N ASN A 47 -9.89 -11.85 -14.35
CA ASN A 47 -10.07 -10.65 -13.53
C ASN A 47 -9.38 -9.43 -14.14
N LEU A 48 -8.19 -9.61 -14.75
CA LEU A 48 -7.46 -8.55 -15.43
C LEU A 48 -8.21 -8.05 -16.66
N LYS A 49 -8.81 -8.96 -17.42
CA LYS A 49 -9.67 -8.62 -18.55
C LYS A 49 -10.87 -7.80 -18.09
N GLN A 50 -11.57 -8.20 -17.03
CA GLN A 50 -12.69 -7.43 -16.47
C GLN A 50 -12.26 -6.02 -16.03
N LEU A 51 -11.12 -5.90 -15.35
CA LEU A 51 -10.59 -4.61 -14.94
C LEU A 51 -10.20 -3.73 -16.12
N LYS A 52 -9.63 -4.30 -17.17
CA LYS A 52 -9.32 -3.56 -18.39
C LYS A 52 -10.59 -2.95 -19.00
N LEU A 53 -11.61 -3.77 -19.25
CA LEU A 53 -12.87 -3.29 -19.82
C LEU A 53 -13.52 -2.20 -18.97
N TYR A 54 -13.56 -2.38 -17.65
CA TYR A 54 -14.11 -1.35 -16.76
C TYR A 54 -13.30 -0.05 -16.83
N SER A 55 -11.97 -0.16 -16.82
CA SER A 55 -11.09 1.01 -16.72
C SER A 55 -11.03 1.84 -18.00
N GLU A 56 -11.24 1.23 -19.17
CA GLU A 56 -11.28 1.93 -20.46
C GLU A 56 -12.30 3.08 -20.47
N SER A 57 -13.44 2.92 -19.78
CA SER A 57 -14.49 3.96 -19.72
C SER A 57 -14.46 4.79 -18.43
N ASN A 58 -13.90 4.28 -17.33
CA ASN A 58 -14.05 4.91 -16.00
C ASN A 58 -12.75 5.48 -15.44
N CYS A 59 -11.61 4.85 -15.73
CA CYS A 59 -10.34 5.19 -15.10
C CYS A 59 -9.10 4.77 -15.96
N PRO A 60 -8.96 5.31 -17.18
CA PRO A 60 -7.91 4.88 -18.10
C PRO A 60 -6.50 5.16 -17.57
N ASP A 61 -6.29 6.30 -16.89
CA ASP A 61 -4.99 6.63 -16.29
C ASP A 61 -4.59 5.66 -15.17
N PHE A 62 -5.58 5.19 -14.39
CA PHE A 62 -5.33 4.16 -13.37
C PHE A 62 -4.86 2.85 -14.03
N TYR A 63 -5.53 2.41 -15.09
CA TYR A 63 -5.14 1.17 -15.77
C TYR A 63 -3.75 1.26 -16.39
N LYS A 64 -3.42 2.41 -16.98
CA LYS A 64 -2.06 2.67 -17.50
C LYS A 64 -1.02 2.57 -16.38
N TYR A 65 -1.27 3.20 -15.23
CA TYR A 65 -0.40 3.07 -14.07
C TYR A 65 -0.29 1.62 -13.56
N LEU A 66 -1.40 0.88 -13.51
CA LEU A 66 -1.41 -0.52 -13.12
C LEU A 66 -0.52 -1.35 -14.04
N GLU A 67 -0.65 -1.16 -15.34
CA GLU A 67 0.12 -1.88 -16.34
C GLU A 67 1.61 -1.56 -16.24
N ASP A 68 1.95 -0.26 -16.23
CA ASP A 68 3.33 0.21 -16.24
C ASP A 68 4.09 -0.12 -14.97
N VAL A 69 3.42 -0.16 -13.80
CA VAL A 69 4.07 -0.38 -12.50
C VAL A 69 3.85 -1.79 -11.99
N TRP A 70 2.61 -2.26 -11.92
CA TRP A 70 2.26 -3.48 -11.21
C TRP A 70 2.25 -4.73 -12.08
N LEU A 71 2.29 -4.61 -13.40
CA LEU A 71 2.31 -5.76 -14.30
C LEU A 71 3.67 -5.95 -15.00
N LYS A 72 4.33 -4.85 -15.40
CA LYS A 72 5.57 -4.90 -16.18
C LYS A 72 6.86 -4.82 -15.36
N THR A 73 6.84 -4.24 -14.16
CA THR A 73 8.09 -4.02 -13.38
C THR A 73 8.43 -5.18 -12.44
N HIS A 74 9.48 -5.00 -11.64
CA HIS A 74 9.85 -5.90 -10.55
C HIS A 74 8.74 -6.09 -9.50
N PHE A 75 7.80 -5.14 -9.38
CA PHE A 75 6.65 -5.26 -8.49
C PHE A 75 5.60 -6.27 -8.94
N LYS A 76 5.75 -6.90 -10.11
CA LYS A 76 4.74 -7.79 -10.71
C LYS A 76 4.33 -9.02 -9.89
N HIS A 77 5.05 -9.39 -8.85
CA HIS A 77 4.79 -10.58 -8.02
C HIS A 77 3.92 -10.30 -6.79
N TRP A 78 3.07 -9.28 -6.86
CA TRP A 78 2.18 -8.90 -5.77
C TRP A 78 0.96 -9.83 -5.64
N GLN A 79 0.68 -10.71 -6.61
CA GLN A 79 -0.45 -11.64 -6.53
C GLN A 79 -0.16 -12.82 -5.60
N ILE A 80 -1.21 -13.40 -5.01
CA ILE A 80 -1.08 -14.59 -4.15
C ILE A 80 -0.46 -15.78 -4.89
N ILE A 81 -0.77 -15.97 -6.18
CA ILE A 81 -0.27 -17.08 -7.02
C ILE A 81 1.26 -17.14 -7.06
N LYS A 82 1.92 -15.98 -6.97
CA LYS A 82 3.38 -15.86 -7.09
C LYS A 82 4.07 -15.91 -5.73
N ARG A 83 3.33 -15.99 -4.62
CA ARG A 83 3.91 -16.03 -3.27
C ARG A 83 4.11 -17.47 -2.77
N PRO A 84 5.23 -17.75 -2.11
CA PRO A 84 5.41 -18.99 -1.37
C PRO A 84 4.40 -19.10 -0.21
N ALA A 85 4.05 -20.33 0.16
CA ALA A 85 3.22 -20.59 1.34
C ALA A 85 3.88 -20.03 2.61
N GLY A 86 3.07 -19.46 3.52
CA GLY A 86 3.53 -18.92 4.81
C GLY A 86 3.86 -17.43 4.83
N TYR A 87 3.81 -16.72 3.69
CA TYR A 87 4.04 -15.28 3.65
C TYR A 87 2.74 -14.49 3.86
N SER A 88 2.77 -13.51 4.77
CA SER A 88 1.58 -12.69 5.08
C SER A 88 1.06 -11.97 3.84
N CYS A 89 -0.25 -12.11 3.60
CA CYS A 89 -0.87 -11.54 2.41
C CYS A 89 -1.16 -10.04 2.53
N THR A 90 -1.15 -9.50 3.74
CA THR A 90 -1.63 -8.16 4.02
C THR A 90 -0.48 -7.29 4.51
N ASN A 91 -0.43 -6.06 4.00
CA ASN A 91 0.37 -4.99 4.61
C ASN A 91 -0.19 -4.62 6.00
N SER A 92 -1.17 -5.35 6.55
CA SER A 92 -1.90 -5.00 7.77
C SER A 92 -0.97 -4.72 8.96
N PRO A 93 0.11 -5.48 9.21
CA PRO A 93 1.04 -5.13 10.29
C PRO A 93 1.75 -3.81 10.04
N LEU A 94 2.21 -3.57 8.80
CA LEU A 94 2.89 -2.34 8.41
C LEU A 94 1.95 -1.13 8.42
N GLU A 95 0.73 -1.28 7.90
CA GLU A 95 -0.28 -0.22 7.90
C GLU A 95 -0.77 0.10 9.32
N SER A 96 -0.96 -0.93 10.16
CA SER A 96 -1.31 -0.76 11.57
C SER A 96 -0.18 -0.07 12.33
N PHE A 97 1.07 -0.46 12.08
CA PHE A 97 2.24 0.18 12.68
C PHE A 97 2.39 1.63 12.23
N ASN A 98 2.30 1.90 10.92
CA ASN A 98 2.31 3.25 10.37
C ASN A 98 1.17 4.11 10.94
N SER A 99 -0.01 3.54 11.12
CA SER A 99 -1.16 4.21 11.75
C SER A 99 -0.90 4.54 13.21
N SER A 100 -0.28 3.62 13.96
CA SER A 100 0.16 3.86 15.35
C SER A 100 1.19 4.98 15.45
N ILE A 101 2.18 5.02 14.54
CA ILE A 101 3.17 6.10 14.47
C ILE A 101 2.50 7.45 14.17
N LYS A 102 1.63 7.47 13.16
CA LYS A 102 0.89 8.67 12.76
C LYS A 102 0.05 9.22 13.91
N ARG A 103 -0.69 8.35 14.59
CA ARG A 103 -1.57 8.70 15.71
C ARG A 103 -0.80 9.13 16.96
N THR A 104 0.22 8.37 17.36
CA THR A 104 0.80 8.50 18.70
C THR A 104 2.02 9.42 18.74
N PHE A 105 2.84 9.40 17.69
CA PHE A 105 4.16 10.03 17.72
C PHE A 105 4.26 11.31 16.90
N THR A 106 3.55 11.37 15.77
CA THR A 106 3.59 12.54 14.86
C THR A 106 2.31 13.38 14.90
N LEU A 107 1.22 12.85 15.47
CA LEU A 107 -0.11 13.48 15.50
C LEU A 107 -0.57 13.95 14.11
N SER A 108 -0.20 13.20 13.07
CA SER A 108 -0.43 13.55 11.66
C SER A 108 0.15 14.91 11.23
N LYS A 109 1.13 15.46 11.96
CA LYS A 109 1.80 16.73 11.61
C LYS A 109 3.04 16.50 10.75
N LYS A 110 3.30 17.42 9.81
CA LYS A 110 4.55 17.47 9.06
C LYS A 110 5.67 17.97 9.98
N LEU A 111 6.73 17.19 10.12
CA LEU A 111 7.88 17.50 10.98
C LEU A 111 9.07 18.00 10.16
N SER A 112 9.87 18.90 10.74
CA SER A 112 11.21 19.17 10.22
C SER A 112 12.12 17.95 10.40
N ILE A 113 13.21 17.86 9.62
CA ILE A 113 14.15 16.72 9.69
C ILE A 113 14.64 16.48 11.12
N PHE A 114 15.03 17.55 11.83
CA PHE A 114 15.46 17.46 13.23
C PHE A 114 14.37 16.86 14.14
N ASN A 115 13.13 17.33 14.03
CA ASN A 115 12.03 16.82 14.84
C ASN A 115 11.65 15.40 14.45
N PHE A 116 11.73 15.05 13.17
CA PHE A 116 11.54 13.69 12.68
C PHE A 116 12.55 12.72 13.31
N VAL A 117 13.85 13.04 13.28
CA VAL A 117 14.88 12.22 13.92
C VAL A 117 14.63 12.04 15.42
N ARG A 118 14.25 13.12 16.12
CA ARG A 118 13.89 13.03 17.55
C ARG A 118 12.70 12.12 17.79
N VAL A 119 11.69 12.17 16.93
CA VAL A 119 10.53 11.26 17.02
C VAL A 119 10.93 9.82 16.76
N MET A 120 11.78 9.55 15.76
CA MET A 120 12.28 8.20 15.48
C MET A 120 13.06 7.61 16.67
N LEU A 121 13.91 8.40 17.32
CA LEU A 121 14.61 7.97 18.53
C LEU A 121 13.66 7.66 19.69
N LYS A 122 12.58 8.45 19.84
CA LYS A 122 11.53 8.18 20.84
C LYS A 122 10.77 6.89 20.54
N ILE A 123 10.43 6.64 19.27
CA ILE A 123 9.78 5.39 18.83
C ILE A 123 10.68 4.20 19.17
N ALA A 124 11.95 4.26 18.79
CA ALA A 124 12.92 3.20 19.07
C ALA A 124 13.04 2.92 20.57
N LYS A 125 13.17 3.97 21.40
CA LYS A 125 13.21 3.83 22.86
C LYS A 125 11.92 3.21 23.42
N TYR A 126 10.76 3.67 22.96
CA TYR A 126 9.47 3.17 23.44
C TYR A 126 9.29 1.68 23.13
N TYR A 127 9.52 1.25 21.89
CA TYR A 127 9.38 -0.15 21.48
C TYR A 127 10.53 -1.05 21.96
N SER A 128 11.68 -0.48 22.35
CA SER A 128 12.75 -1.25 23.01
C SER A 128 12.40 -1.62 24.46
N ILE A 129 11.57 -0.82 25.12
CA ILE A 129 11.14 -1.06 26.52
C ILE A 129 9.83 -1.83 26.55
N LYS A 130 8.94 -1.55 25.61
CA LYS A 130 7.68 -2.26 25.45
C LYS A 130 7.95 -3.66 24.89
N GLN A 131 8.04 -4.66 25.77
CA GLN A 131 7.97 -6.04 25.34
C GLN A 131 6.57 -6.31 24.77
N ASP A 132 6.53 -7.02 23.64
CA ASP A 132 5.32 -7.74 23.28
C ASP A 132 5.25 -8.96 24.20
N ASP A 133 4.12 -9.16 24.87
CA ASP A 133 3.85 -10.43 25.57
C ASP A 133 3.72 -11.50 24.48
N PHE A 134 4.83 -12.13 24.14
CA PHE A 134 4.80 -13.35 23.33
C PHE A 134 4.14 -14.41 24.19
N GLU A 135 2.83 -14.59 24.04
CA GLU A 135 2.15 -15.79 24.52
C GLU A 135 2.82 -17.00 23.84
N ILE A 136 3.75 -17.64 24.57
CA ILE A 136 4.32 -18.93 24.17
C ILE A 136 3.16 -19.90 24.23
N ASN A 137 2.54 -20.19 23.08
CA ASN A 137 1.49 -21.20 23.00
C ASN A 137 2.15 -22.58 23.17
N PRO A 138 1.96 -23.28 24.31
CA PRO A 138 2.74 -24.47 24.63
C PRO A 138 2.27 -25.72 23.86
N HIS A 139 1.33 -25.59 22.91
CA HIS A 139 0.72 -26.69 22.18
C HIS A 139 1.17 -26.83 20.72
N ILE A 140 2.28 -26.19 20.32
CA ILE A 140 2.87 -26.37 18.99
C ILE A 140 4.29 -26.92 19.13
N PHE A 141 4.38 -28.21 19.48
CA PHE A 141 5.46 -29.13 19.12
C PHE A 141 4.88 -30.55 19.06
#